data_AF-A0A2V7IJM0-F1
#
_entry.id   AF-A0A2V7IJM0-F1
#
_cell.length_a   1.000
_cell.length_b   1.000
_cell.length_c   1.000
_cell.angle_alpha   90.00
_cell.angle_beta   90.00
_cell.angle_gamma   90.00
#
_symmetry.space_group_name_H-M   'P 1'
#
loop_
_entity.id
_entity.type
_entity.pdbx_description
1 polymer ?
#
loop_
_entity_poly.entity_id
_entity_poly.type
_entity_poly.pdbx_seq_one_letter_code
_entity_poly.pdbx_strand_id
1 'polypeptide(L)'
;MDSLTHVYFAWRLAEVSGTDKASAYAALFPQIDRNPPYFHRLYAHNFALARDLTKIGQEVMTTGKIPVKFRENYAWKRFLQERPRILAYRAKFSEASGLPLPAPGTDALSGAIAYLSHIYFDTYNNPVQAFLPDVVHSCAQVGLWKALNPVAFRLSLYESDNIEAFRKRLYFGSLWEARLEPHALAYALIAQTAATCFVDVSSRLVKKTYGALRIGEPPDGKDLRDAREFIREKENLTIKLTLEYGRKEPHLKRFDRPPLPV
;
A
#
# COMPACT_ATOMS: atom_id res chain seq x y z
N MET A 1 3.37 -5.43 -2.41
CA MET A 1 4.49 -5.98 -1.61
C MET A 1 3.93 -6.86 -0.50
N ASP A 2 4.73 -7.38 0.44
CA ASP A 2 4.16 -8.03 1.62
C ASP A 2 3.53 -6.99 2.58
N SER A 3 2.63 -7.45 3.44
CA SER A 3 1.81 -6.55 4.28
C SER A 3 2.63 -5.66 5.21
N LEU A 4 3.76 -6.15 5.74
CA LEU A 4 4.60 -5.33 6.62
C LEU A 4 5.21 -4.17 5.84
N THR A 5 5.68 -4.41 4.61
CA THR A 5 6.22 -3.35 3.73
C THR A 5 5.18 -2.29 3.37
N HIS A 6 3.89 -2.66 3.27
CA HIS A 6 2.80 -1.68 3.11
C HIS A 6 2.60 -0.80 4.35
N VAL A 7 2.67 -1.38 5.55
CA VAL A 7 2.58 -0.61 6.81
C VAL A 7 3.75 0.35 6.96
N TYR A 8 4.99 -0.08 6.65
CA TYR A 8 6.14 0.82 6.60
C TYR A 8 5.94 1.98 5.65
N PHE A 9 5.41 1.72 4.45
CA PHE A 9 5.19 2.76 3.47
C PHE A 9 4.24 3.83 4.00
N ALA A 10 3.06 3.42 4.48
CA ALA A 10 2.07 4.33 5.02
C ALA A 10 2.57 5.07 6.27
N TRP A 11 3.35 4.41 7.13
CA TRP A 11 3.93 5.04 8.30
C TRP A 11 4.93 6.14 7.92
N ARG A 12 5.85 5.86 6.98
CA ARG A 12 6.81 6.87 6.51
C ARG A 12 6.14 8.01 5.74
N LEU A 13 5.10 7.71 4.96
CA LEU A 13 4.28 8.74 4.34
C LEU A 13 3.66 9.66 5.39
N ALA A 14 3.12 9.11 6.48
CA ALA A 14 2.57 9.91 7.55
C ALA A 14 3.61 10.79 8.25
N GLU A 15 4.87 10.34 8.35
CA GLU A 15 5.95 11.17 8.87
C GLU A 15 6.27 12.37 7.99
N VAL A 16 6.49 12.13 6.69
CA VAL A 16 6.86 13.21 5.77
C VAL A 16 5.71 14.20 5.56
N SER A 17 4.46 13.76 5.72
CA SER A 17 3.28 14.63 5.60
C SER A 17 2.77 15.20 6.92
N GLY A 18 3.41 14.89 8.06
CA GLY A 18 2.97 15.34 9.38
C GLY A 18 1.58 14.84 9.80
N THR A 19 1.09 13.76 9.20
CA THR A 19 -0.23 13.18 9.49
C THR A 19 -0.15 12.09 10.56
N ASP A 20 -1.29 11.55 10.99
CA ASP A 20 -1.35 10.60 12.09
C ASP A 20 -0.80 9.21 11.70
N LYS A 21 0.39 8.89 12.24
CA LYS A 21 1.05 7.58 12.07
C LYS A 21 0.21 6.42 12.58
N ALA A 22 -0.72 6.68 13.50
CA ALA A 22 -1.66 5.69 13.99
C ALA A 22 -2.50 5.09 12.86
N SER A 23 -2.71 5.79 11.74
CA SER A 23 -3.52 5.32 10.61
C SER A 23 -2.76 4.41 9.63
N ALA A 24 -1.47 4.13 9.83
CA ALA A 24 -0.69 3.31 8.88
C ALA A 24 -1.23 1.88 8.67
N TYR A 25 -1.97 1.33 9.64
CA TYR A 25 -2.65 0.04 9.49
C TYR A 25 -3.75 0.06 8.41
N ALA A 26 -4.27 1.24 8.04
CA ALA A 26 -5.27 1.39 6.99
C ALA A 26 -4.71 1.02 5.60
N ALA A 27 -3.39 0.97 5.44
CA ALA A 27 -2.75 0.36 4.27
C ALA A 27 -3.12 -1.12 4.10
N LEU A 28 -3.58 -1.81 5.14
CA LEU A 28 -4.01 -3.21 5.03
C LEU A 28 -5.49 -3.36 4.68
N PHE A 29 -6.25 -2.26 4.63
CA PHE A 29 -7.69 -2.29 4.36
C PHE A 29 -8.05 -2.85 2.99
N PRO A 30 -7.30 -2.58 1.90
CA PRO A 30 -7.60 -3.21 0.62
C PRO A 30 -7.53 -4.74 0.66
N GLN A 31 -6.90 -5.35 1.67
CA GLN A 31 -6.78 -6.80 1.78
C GLN A 31 -8.02 -7.48 2.39
N ILE A 32 -9.08 -6.74 2.74
CA ILE A 32 -10.32 -7.34 3.29
C ILE A 32 -11.01 -8.29 2.31
N ASP A 33 -10.71 -8.13 1.02
CA ASP A 33 -11.25 -8.93 -0.09
C ASP A 33 -10.45 -10.20 -0.38
N ARG A 34 -9.40 -10.52 0.39
CA ARG A 34 -8.56 -11.72 0.21
C ARG A 34 -9.29 -13.04 0.40
N ASN A 35 -10.44 -13.01 1.06
CA ASN A 35 -11.28 -14.18 1.28
C ASN A 35 -12.74 -13.81 0.99
N PRO A 36 -13.40 -14.47 0.03
CA PRO A 36 -12.88 -15.53 -0.84
C PRO A 36 -11.82 -15.04 -1.85
N PRO A 37 -10.82 -15.87 -2.22
CA PRO A 37 -9.72 -15.45 -3.10
C PRO A 37 -10.15 -14.85 -4.44
N TYR A 38 -11.32 -15.22 -4.96
CA TYR A 38 -11.82 -14.69 -6.23
C TYR A 38 -12.20 -13.21 -6.18
N PHE A 39 -12.46 -12.64 -4.99
CA PHE A 39 -12.67 -11.20 -4.82
C PHE A 39 -11.38 -10.42 -4.57
N HIS A 40 -10.26 -11.13 -4.39
CA HIS A 40 -9.01 -10.50 -4.04
C HIS A 40 -8.61 -9.51 -5.14
N ARG A 41 -8.49 -8.23 -4.75
CA ARG A 41 -8.14 -7.10 -5.64
C ARG A 41 -9.21 -6.63 -6.61
N LEU A 42 -10.44 -7.12 -6.49
CA LEU A 42 -11.57 -6.60 -7.26
C LEU A 42 -12.42 -5.63 -6.44
N TYR A 43 -12.69 -5.98 -5.18
CA TYR A 43 -13.58 -5.18 -4.33
C TYR A 43 -12.85 -3.98 -3.74
N ALA A 44 -11.76 -4.18 -2.98
CA ALA A 44 -11.18 -3.11 -2.17
C ALA A 44 -9.94 -2.45 -2.81
N HIS A 45 -9.49 -2.89 -3.98
CA HIS A 45 -8.34 -2.28 -4.69
C HIS A 45 -8.77 -1.24 -5.74
N ASN A 46 -9.81 -0.45 -5.44
CA ASN A 46 -10.22 0.69 -6.24
C ASN A 46 -10.32 1.96 -5.38
N PHE A 47 -10.08 3.12 -6.01
CA PHE A 47 -10.14 4.41 -5.32
C PHE A 47 -11.56 4.89 -5.04
N ALA A 48 -12.55 4.43 -5.81
CA ALA A 48 -13.95 4.83 -5.64
C ALA A 48 -14.51 4.43 -4.25
N LEU A 49 -14.04 3.31 -3.69
CA LEU A 49 -14.45 2.81 -2.38
C LEU A 49 -13.53 3.23 -1.24
N ALA A 50 -12.37 3.83 -1.53
CA ALA A 50 -11.32 4.10 -0.54
C ALA A 50 -11.85 4.91 0.65
N ARG A 51 -12.69 5.92 0.42
CA ARG A 51 -13.28 6.73 1.49
C ARG A 51 -14.13 5.90 2.44
N ASP A 52 -15.13 5.20 1.90
CA ASP A 52 -16.11 4.52 2.74
C ASP A 52 -15.49 3.30 3.42
N LEU A 53 -14.60 2.58 2.73
CA LEU A 53 -13.84 1.48 3.31
C LEU A 53 -12.86 1.96 4.39
N THR A 54 -12.24 3.14 4.22
CA THR A 54 -11.41 3.74 5.27
C THR A 54 -12.24 4.06 6.51
N LYS A 55 -13.40 4.71 6.35
CA LYS A 55 -14.28 5.05 7.49
C LYS A 55 -14.76 3.80 8.24
N ILE A 56 -15.27 2.81 7.51
CA ILE A 56 -15.72 1.53 8.10
C ILE A 56 -14.55 0.85 8.81
N GLY A 57 -13.40 0.75 8.14
CA GLY A 57 -12.23 0.08 8.70
C GLY A 57 -11.71 0.79 9.96
N GLN A 58 -11.63 2.12 9.98
CA GLN A 58 -11.18 2.88 11.15
C GLN A 58 -12.12 2.70 12.33
N GLU A 59 -13.44 2.78 12.12
CA GLU A 59 -14.43 2.55 13.17
C GLU A 59 -14.38 1.11 13.69
N VAL A 60 -14.26 0.13 12.79
CA VAL A 60 -14.14 -1.29 13.18
C VAL A 60 -12.83 -1.55 13.92
N MET A 61 -11.70 -0.94 13.55
CA MET A 61 -10.40 -1.15 14.22
C MET A 61 -10.29 -0.42 15.56
N THR A 62 -11.02 0.66 15.78
CA THR A 62 -11.07 1.33 17.09
C THR A 62 -12.06 0.68 18.03
N THR A 63 -13.30 0.44 17.59
CA THR A 63 -14.39 0.03 18.49
C THR A 63 -14.57 -1.48 18.59
N GLY A 64 -14.17 -2.24 17.56
CA GLY A 64 -14.50 -3.66 17.44
C GLY A 64 -15.99 -3.93 17.22
N LYS A 65 -16.79 -2.89 16.90
CA LYS A 65 -18.24 -2.97 16.73
C LYS A 65 -18.63 -2.75 15.27
N ILE A 66 -19.88 -3.09 14.98
CA ILE A 66 -20.51 -2.88 13.68
C ILE A 66 -20.99 -1.43 13.59
N PRO A 67 -20.49 -0.64 12.63
CA PRO A 67 -21.01 0.71 12.40
C PRO A 67 -22.48 0.66 11.98
N VAL A 68 -23.38 1.28 12.74
CA VAL A 68 -24.84 1.23 12.48
C VAL A 68 -25.15 1.74 11.07
N LYS A 69 -24.49 2.83 10.66
CA LYS A 69 -24.62 3.45 9.34
C LYS A 69 -24.25 2.53 8.18
N PHE A 70 -23.42 1.52 8.44
CA PHE A 70 -22.88 0.63 7.40
C PHE A 70 -23.34 -0.81 7.57
N ARG A 71 -24.40 -1.09 8.34
CA ARG A 71 -24.88 -2.47 8.59
C ARG A 71 -25.15 -3.29 7.32
N GLU A 72 -25.58 -2.64 6.24
CA GLU A 72 -25.81 -3.29 4.94
C GLU A 72 -24.55 -3.41 4.07
N ASN A 73 -23.44 -2.78 4.45
CA ASN A 73 -22.20 -2.82 3.69
C ASN A 73 -21.40 -4.09 4.02
N TYR A 74 -21.14 -4.94 3.03
CA TYR A 74 -20.35 -6.17 3.19
C TYR A 74 -19.00 -5.96 3.90
N ALA A 75 -18.36 -4.79 3.77
CA ALA A 75 -17.04 -4.52 4.29
C ALA A 75 -16.91 -4.64 5.82
N TRP A 76 -17.92 -4.27 6.61
CA TRP A 76 -17.77 -4.30 8.08
C TRP A 76 -17.55 -5.73 8.59
N LYS A 77 -18.26 -6.72 8.02
CA LYS A 77 -18.11 -8.14 8.37
C LYS A 77 -16.68 -8.58 8.12
N ARG A 78 -16.14 -8.17 6.97
CA ARG A 78 -14.77 -8.48 6.57
C ARG A 78 -13.75 -7.80 7.45
N PHE A 79 -13.93 -6.52 7.79
CA PHE A 79 -13.05 -5.84 8.73
C PHE A 79 -13.05 -6.50 10.11
N LEU A 80 -14.19 -6.94 10.64
CA LEU A 80 -14.23 -7.67 11.92
C LEU A 80 -13.48 -9.00 11.84
N GLN A 81 -13.64 -9.75 10.76
CA GLN A 81 -12.92 -11.01 10.53
C GLN A 81 -11.41 -10.79 10.37
N GLU A 82 -11.01 -9.70 9.73
CA GLU A 82 -9.60 -9.37 9.49
C GLU A 82 -8.93 -8.61 10.64
N ARG A 83 -9.71 -8.08 11.59
CA ARG A 83 -9.23 -7.25 12.71
C ARG A 83 -8.09 -7.90 13.48
N PRO A 84 -8.14 -9.17 13.92
CA PRO A 84 -7.03 -9.78 14.64
C PRO A 84 -5.72 -9.74 13.84
N ARG A 85 -5.79 -10.03 12.54
CA ARG A 85 -4.62 -10.01 11.67
C ARG A 85 -4.09 -8.59 11.45
N ILE A 86 -4.95 -7.63 11.16
CA ILE A 86 -4.55 -6.24 10.92
C ILE A 86 -3.90 -5.65 12.18
N LEU A 87 -4.50 -5.87 13.35
CA LEU A 87 -3.94 -5.39 14.62
C LEU A 87 -2.61 -6.06 14.99
N ALA A 88 -2.40 -7.32 14.60
CA ALA A 88 -1.13 -8.02 14.83
C ALA A 88 0.06 -7.35 14.12
N TYR A 89 -0.17 -6.57 13.04
CA TYR A 89 0.92 -5.83 12.38
C TYR A 89 1.49 -4.69 13.22
N ARG A 90 0.84 -4.29 14.32
CA ARG A 90 1.43 -3.35 15.28
C ARG A 90 2.66 -3.94 15.94
N ALA A 91 2.53 -5.16 16.49
CA ALA A 91 3.65 -5.86 17.12
C ALA A 91 4.75 -6.17 16.08
N LYS A 92 4.37 -6.70 14.91
CA LYS A 92 5.32 -7.00 13.83
C LYS A 92 6.08 -5.78 13.33
N PHE A 93 5.41 -4.63 13.22
CA PHE A 93 6.08 -3.38 12.86
C PHE A 93 7.07 -2.96 13.94
N SER A 94 6.67 -2.97 15.21
CA SER A 94 7.55 -2.59 16.31
C SER A 94 8.78 -3.49 16.42
N GLU A 95 8.59 -4.80 16.28
CA GLU A 95 9.67 -5.78 16.28
C GLU A 95 10.67 -5.53 15.13
N ALA A 96 10.16 -5.34 13.90
CA ALA A 96 11.01 -5.18 12.73
C ALA A 96 11.70 -3.80 12.63
N SER A 97 11.07 -2.73 13.15
CA SER A 97 11.56 -1.36 12.98
C SER A 97 12.29 -0.81 14.20
N GLY A 98 12.08 -1.40 15.38
CA GLY A 98 12.45 -0.80 16.66
C GLY A 98 11.62 0.44 17.03
N LEU A 99 10.55 0.77 16.27
CA LEU A 99 9.72 1.95 16.45
C LEU A 99 8.27 1.57 16.75
N PRO A 100 7.56 2.28 17.64
CA PRO A 100 6.19 1.94 17.97
C PRO A 100 5.22 2.29 16.83
N LEU A 101 4.26 1.39 16.56
CA LEU A 101 3.04 1.73 15.84
C LEU A 101 1.90 2.04 16.85
N PRO A 102 1.37 3.27 16.88
CA PRO A 102 0.30 3.64 17.80
C PRO A 102 -0.96 2.77 17.68
N ALA A 103 -1.86 2.89 18.66
CA ALA A 103 -3.18 2.26 18.57
C ALA A 103 -3.96 2.86 17.39
N PRO A 104 -4.89 2.10 16.75
CA PRO A 104 -5.63 2.58 15.59
C PRO A 104 -6.24 3.98 15.76
N GLY A 105 -5.94 4.90 14.84
CA GLY A 105 -6.49 6.26 14.77
C GLY A 105 -7.64 6.38 13.77
N THR A 106 -8.42 7.47 13.88
CA THR A 106 -9.60 7.73 13.03
C THR A 106 -9.45 8.97 12.15
N ASP A 107 -8.24 9.51 12.01
CA ASP A 107 -8.02 10.66 11.14
C ASP A 107 -8.30 10.30 9.67
N ALA A 108 -9.22 11.04 9.05
CA ALA A 108 -9.77 10.68 7.74
C ALA A 108 -8.74 10.82 6.62
N LEU A 109 -7.92 11.89 6.65
CA LEU A 109 -6.90 12.15 5.63
C LEU A 109 -5.75 11.14 5.76
N SER A 110 -5.27 10.89 6.98
CA SER A 110 -4.24 9.89 7.28
C SER A 110 -4.66 8.50 6.84
N GLY A 111 -5.88 8.09 7.15
CA GLY A 111 -6.45 6.82 6.73
C GLY A 111 -6.55 6.71 5.21
N ALA A 112 -6.97 7.78 4.52
CA ALA A 112 -7.06 7.81 3.08
C ALA A 112 -5.67 7.71 2.42
N ILE A 113 -4.67 8.47 2.88
CA ILE A 113 -3.29 8.39 2.38
C ILE A 113 -2.75 6.97 2.54
N ALA A 114 -2.93 6.36 3.71
CA ALA A 114 -2.50 4.98 3.94
C ALA A 114 -3.19 3.98 2.97
N TYR A 115 -4.49 4.12 2.75
CA TYR A 115 -5.25 3.29 1.80
C TYR A 115 -4.77 3.47 0.35
N LEU A 116 -4.64 4.72 -0.10
CA LEU A 116 -4.16 5.07 -1.44
C LEU A 116 -2.75 4.53 -1.67
N SER A 117 -1.89 4.64 -0.65
CA SER A 117 -0.52 4.14 -0.69
C SER A 117 -0.47 2.63 -0.95
N HIS A 118 -1.43 1.87 -0.42
CA HIS A 118 -1.52 0.43 -0.70
C HIS A 118 -1.81 0.18 -2.17
N ILE A 119 -2.85 0.80 -2.73
CA ILE A 119 -3.23 0.58 -4.14
C ILE A 119 -2.07 0.96 -5.06
N TYR A 120 -1.47 2.14 -4.85
CA TYR A 120 -0.29 2.58 -5.59
C TYR A 120 0.84 1.56 -5.48
N PHE A 121 1.18 1.14 -4.27
CA PHE A 121 2.35 0.28 -4.05
C PHE A 121 2.13 -1.18 -4.44
N ASP A 122 0.88 -1.63 -4.56
CA ASP A 122 0.59 -2.97 -5.07
C ASP A 122 0.81 -3.07 -6.59
N THR A 123 0.87 -1.96 -7.33
CA THR A 123 1.24 -1.93 -8.77
C THR A 123 2.59 -2.57 -9.08
N TYR A 124 3.48 -2.65 -8.09
CA TYR A 124 4.80 -3.29 -8.20
C TYR A 124 4.69 -4.82 -8.10
N ASN A 125 3.66 -5.32 -7.42
CA ASN A 125 3.48 -6.73 -7.09
C ASN A 125 2.44 -7.42 -7.94
N ASN A 126 1.36 -6.71 -8.31
CA ASN A 126 0.26 -7.19 -9.14
C ASN A 126 -0.36 -6.05 -9.97
N PRO A 127 -1.03 -6.34 -11.10
CA PRO A 127 -1.86 -5.35 -11.77
C PRO A 127 -3.08 -5.04 -10.90
N VAL A 128 -3.42 -3.76 -10.75
CA VAL A 128 -4.58 -3.30 -9.97
C VAL A 128 -5.55 -2.51 -10.83
N GLN A 129 -6.85 -2.71 -10.67
CA GLN A 129 -7.88 -1.95 -11.40
C GLN A 129 -8.34 -0.73 -10.57
N ALA A 130 -7.41 0.19 -10.32
CA ALA A 130 -7.57 1.27 -9.34
C ALA A 130 -8.73 2.25 -9.65
N PHE A 131 -9.11 2.38 -10.92
CA PHE A 131 -10.07 3.38 -11.42
C PHE A 131 -11.41 2.77 -11.84
N LEU A 132 -11.75 1.57 -11.37
CA LEU A 132 -13.09 1.03 -11.58
C LEU A 132 -14.17 1.93 -10.96
N PRO A 133 -15.37 2.00 -11.57
CA PRO A 133 -15.74 1.36 -12.83
C PRO A 133 -15.37 2.17 -14.08
N ASP A 134 -14.86 3.40 -13.93
CA ASP A 134 -14.61 4.32 -15.04
C ASP A 134 -13.52 3.82 -16.00
N VAL A 135 -12.53 3.07 -15.50
CA VAL A 135 -11.47 2.42 -16.30
C VAL A 135 -11.32 0.96 -15.89
N VAL A 136 -11.54 0.06 -16.86
CA VAL A 136 -11.42 -1.40 -16.66
C VAL A 136 -9.97 -1.90 -16.78
N HIS A 137 -9.08 -1.12 -17.39
CA HIS A 137 -7.69 -1.50 -17.57
C HIS A 137 -6.91 -1.41 -16.26
N SER A 138 -6.02 -2.38 -16.05
CA SER A 138 -5.17 -2.41 -14.86
C SER A 138 -4.04 -1.38 -14.92
N CYS A 139 -3.47 -1.12 -13.75
CA CYS A 139 -2.29 -0.32 -13.53
C CYS A 139 -1.20 -1.18 -12.91
N ALA A 140 0.00 -1.12 -13.46
CA ALA A 140 1.11 -2.00 -13.12
C ALA A 140 2.46 -1.38 -13.51
N GLN A 141 3.51 -1.75 -12.79
CA GLN A 141 4.89 -1.39 -13.12
C GLN A 141 5.44 -2.31 -14.22
N VAL A 142 4.90 -2.21 -15.44
CA VAL A 142 5.17 -3.14 -16.55
C VAL A 142 6.66 -3.21 -16.90
N GLY A 143 7.36 -2.07 -16.87
CA GLY A 143 8.80 -2.03 -17.13
C GLY A 143 9.60 -2.87 -16.15
N LEU A 144 9.27 -2.78 -14.85
CA LEU A 144 9.87 -3.61 -13.80
C LEU A 144 9.60 -5.10 -14.03
N TRP A 145 8.37 -5.44 -14.43
CA TRP A 145 7.95 -6.82 -14.65
C TRP A 145 8.62 -7.47 -15.86
N LYS A 146 8.83 -6.69 -16.93
CA LYS A 146 9.62 -7.14 -18.08
C LYS A 146 11.09 -7.36 -17.73
N ALA A 147 11.60 -6.67 -16.71
CA ALA A 147 12.99 -6.76 -16.26
C ALA A 147 13.25 -7.85 -15.20
N LEU A 148 12.22 -8.57 -14.75
CA LEU A 148 12.31 -9.58 -13.70
C LEU A 148 11.72 -10.92 -14.17
N ASN A 149 12.30 -12.02 -13.69
CA ASN A 149 11.59 -13.31 -13.66
C ASN A 149 10.65 -13.29 -12.46
N PRO A 150 9.30 -13.34 -12.64
CA PRO A 150 8.35 -13.17 -11.54
C PRO A 150 8.46 -14.21 -10.42
N VAL A 151 8.83 -15.46 -10.77
CA VAL A 151 8.97 -16.55 -9.80
C VAL A 151 10.25 -16.38 -8.99
N ALA A 152 11.38 -16.20 -9.68
CA ALA A 152 12.68 -16.00 -9.02
C ALA A 152 12.66 -14.75 -8.13
N PHE A 153 12.05 -13.66 -8.63
CA PHE A 153 11.84 -12.43 -7.89
C PHE A 153 11.15 -12.67 -6.54
N ARG A 154 10.03 -13.41 -6.54
CA ARG A 154 9.28 -13.65 -5.30
C ARG A 154 10.07 -14.53 -4.33
N LEU A 155 10.78 -15.54 -4.84
CA LEU A 155 11.60 -16.42 -4.00
C LEU A 155 12.78 -15.68 -3.39
N SER A 156 13.40 -14.76 -4.13
CA SER A 156 14.56 -13.98 -3.68
C SER A 156 14.18 -12.83 -2.76
N LEU A 157 13.27 -11.94 -3.20
CA LEU A 157 12.95 -10.73 -2.44
C LEU A 157 12.33 -11.06 -1.09
N TYR A 158 11.45 -12.08 -1.02
CA TYR A 158 10.72 -12.42 0.21
C TYR A 158 11.47 -13.39 1.13
N GLU A 159 12.72 -13.72 0.81
CA GLU A 159 13.64 -14.30 1.79
C GLU A 159 13.89 -13.30 2.93
N SER A 160 13.86 -13.76 4.19
CA SER A 160 13.85 -12.89 5.38
C SER A 160 14.94 -11.82 5.35
N ASP A 161 16.19 -12.21 5.09
CA ASP A 161 17.33 -11.28 5.08
C ASP A 161 17.22 -10.25 3.95
N ASN A 162 16.72 -10.67 2.78
CA ASN A 162 16.57 -9.79 1.62
C ASN A 162 15.44 -8.79 1.82
N ILE A 163 14.28 -9.21 2.31
CA ILE A 163 13.15 -8.29 2.53
C ILE A 163 13.45 -7.29 3.65
N GLU A 164 14.17 -7.71 4.70
CA GLU A 164 14.59 -6.82 5.77
C GLU A 164 15.61 -5.78 5.29
N ALA A 165 16.64 -6.22 4.56
CA ALA A 165 17.62 -5.31 3.97
C ALA A 165 16.97 -4.35 2.95
N PHE A 166 16.02 -4.84 2.16
CA PHE A 166 15.21 -4.02 1.24
C PHE A 166 14.46 -2.93 2.01
N ARG A 167 13.71 -3.29 3.07
CA ARG A 167 12.95 -2.31 3.87
C ARG A 167 13.86 -1.28 4.52
N LYS A 168 15.01 -1.71 5.08
CA LYS A 168 15.97 -0.81 5.70
C LYS A 168 16.43 0.27 4.71
N ARG A 169 16.81 -0.12 3.50
CA ARG A 169 17.27 0.82 2.46
C ARG A 169 16.15 1.64 1.84
N LEU A 170 14.95 1.06 1.69
CA LEU A 170 13.83 1.76 1.11
C LEU A 170 13.29 2.83 2.07
N TYR A 171 13.20 2.55 3.38
CA TYR A 171 12.46 3.39 4.33
C TYR A 171 13.33 4.25 5.26
N PHE A 172 14.60 3.92 5.44
CA PHE A 172 15.49 4.64 6.36
C PHE A 172 16.64 5.36 5.65
N GLY A 173 16.43 5.73 4.38
CA GLY A 173 17.32 6.62 3.62
C GLY A 173 16.87 8.09 3.63
N SER A 174 17.70 8.96 3.05
CA SER A 174 17.51 10.43 3.04
C SER A 174 16.29 10.93 2.26
N LEU A 175 15.75 10.13 1.33
CA LEU A 175 14.51 10.44 0.59
C LEU A 175 13.38 10.91 1.51
N TRP A 176 13.32 10.34 2.71
CA TRP A 176 12.25 10.56 3.68
C TRP A 176 12.51 11.72 4.65
N GLU A 177 13.56 12.51 4.43
CA GLU A 177 13.78 13.76 5.17
C GLU A 177 12.91 14.91 4.63
N ALA A 178 12.16 14.65 3.55
CA ALA A 178 11.22 15.57 2.94
C ALA A 178 10.09 15.99 3.89
N ARG A 179 9.49 17.15 3.60
CA ARG A 179 8.25 17.62 4.20
C ARG A 179 7.24 17.87 3.08
N LEU A 180 6.11 17.19 3.15
CA LEU A 180 5.09 17.20 2.10
C LEU A 180 3.76 17.68 2.66
N GLU A 181 3.00 18.39 1.84
CA GLU A 181 1.61 18.70 2.17
C GLU A 181 0.76 17.42 1.96
N PRO A 182 -0.09 17.02 2.92
CA PRO A 182 -0.79 15.75 2.88
C PRO A 182 -1.83 15.62 1.75
N HIS A 183 -2.53 16.70 1.37
CA HIS A 183 -3.43 16.67 0.22
C HIS A 183 -2.67 16.47 -1.09
N ALA A 184 -1.50 17.11 -1.24
CA ALA A 184 -0.57 16.98 -2.36
C ALA A 184 -0.06 15.55 -2.49
N LEU A 185 0.28 14.94 -1.36
CA LEU A 185 0.67 13.54 -1.32
C LEU A 185 -0.47 12.60 -1.74
N ALA A 186 -1.68 12.78 -1.21
CA ALA A 186 -2.84 11.99 -1.60
C ALA A 186 -3.14 12.10 -3.11
N TYR A 187 -3.10 13.32 -3.65
CA TYR A 187 -3.27 13.57 -5.08
C TYR A 187 -2.15 12.92 -5.91
N ALA A 188 -0.90 13.06 -5.49
CA ALA A 188 0.27 12.50 -6.17
C ALA A 188 0.21 10.96 -6.25
N LEU A 189 -0.25 10.28 -5.19
CA LEU A 189 -0.46 8.83 -5.20
C LEU A 189 -1.47 8.39 -6.27
N ILE A 190 -2.60 9.09 -6.40
CA ILE A 190 -3.62 8.80 -7.42
C ILE A 190 -3.06 9.07 -8.81
N ALA A 191 -2.41 10.23 -9.01
CA ALA A 191 -1.85 10.63 -10.29
C ALA A 191 -0.73 9.68 -10.76
N GLN A 192 0.15 9.26 -9.85
CA GLN A 192 1.20 8.29 -10.18
C GLN A 192 0.61 6.93 -10.50
N THR A 193 -0.41 6.48 -9.74
CA THR A 193 -1.11 5.23 -10.07
C THR A 193 -1.72 5.30 -11.47
N ALA A 194 -2.37 6.41 -11.82
CA ALA A 194 -2.89 6.67 -13.16
C ALA A 194 -1.82 6.55 -14.26
N ALA A 195 -0.61 7.08 -14.02
CA ALA A 195 0.49 7.01 -14.98
C ALA A 195 1.01 5.58 -15.21
N THR A 196 0.71 4.64 -14.31
CA THR A 196 1.07 3.22 -14.46
C THR A 196 -0.02 2.38 -15.13
N CYS A 197 -1.14 2.98 -15.50
CA CYS A 197 -2.24 2.28 -16.17
C CYS A 197 -1.91 1.96 -17.63
N PHE A 198 -2.44 0.84 -18.13
CA PHE A 198 -2.25 0.42 -19.52
C PHE A 198 -2.92 1.33 -20.56
N VAL A 199 -3.70 2.31 -20.10
CA VAL A 199 -4.39 3.32 -20.91
C VAL A 199 -4.21 4.68 -20.26
N ASP A 200 -4.33 5.73 -21.07
CA ASP A 200 -4.27 7.10 -20.59
C ASP A 200 -5.48 7.43 -19.70
N VAL A 201 -5.24 7.54 -18.39
CA VAL A 201 -6.23 8.00 -17.43
C VAL A 201 -6.26 9.52 -17.44
N SER A 202 -7.38 10.10 -17.90
CA SER A 202 -7.49 11.56 -18.03
C SER A 202 -7.28 12.29 -16.69
N SER A 203 -6.69 13.49 -16.75
CA SER A 203 -6.54 14.37 -15.59
C SER A 203 -7.88 14.74 -14.93
N ARG A 204 -8.97 14.77 -15.71
CA ARG A 204 -10.34 14.95 -15.23
C ARG A 204 -10.77 13.80 -14.32
N LEU A 205 -10.46 12.56 -14.70
CA LEU A 205 -10.76 11.39 -13.89
C LEU A 205 -9.92 11.38 -12.60
N VAL A 206 -8.63 11.69 -12.66
CA VAL A 206 -7.78 11.82 -11.46
C VAL A 206 -8.36 12.85 -10.46
N LYS A 207 -8.78 14.03 -10.96
CA LYS A 207 -9.44 15.05 -10.13
C LYS A 207 -10.78 14.56 -9.56
N LYS A 208 -11.61 13.89 -10.37
CA LYS A 208 -12.89 13.27 -9.93
C LYS A 208 -12.64 12.26 -8.81
N THR A 209 -11.64 11.39 -8.96
CA THR A 209 -11.26 10.38 -7.98
C THR A 209 -10.84 11.02 -6.66
N TYR A 210 -9.99 12.04 -6.70
CA TYR A 210 -9.61 12.79 -5.50
C TYR A 210 -10.84 13.44 -4.82
N GLY A 211 -11.70 14.11 -5.59
CA GLY A 211 -12.92 14.73 -5.06
C GLY A 211 -13.89 13.72 -4.41
N ALA A 212 -13.96 12.48 -4.93
CA ALA A 212 -14.78 11.42 -4.35
C ALA A 212 -14.34 11.02 -2.93
N LEU A 213 -13.05 11.20 -2.60
CA LEU A 213 -12.53 10.91 -1.26
C LEU A 213 -13.08 11.86 -0.20
N ARG A 214 -13.49 13.08 -0.57
CA ARG A 214 -13.98 14.13 0.34
C ARG A 214 -13.09 14.32 1.58
N ILE A 215 -11.78 14.37 1.34
CA ILE A 215 -10.77 14.58 2.38
C ILE A 215 -10.25 16.02 2.40
N GLY A 216 -10.49 16.83 1.37
CA GLY A 216 -10.09 18.24 1.29
C GLY A 216 -10.15 18.74 -0.16
N GLU A 217 -9.70 19.97 -0.38
CA GLU A 217 -9.59 20.55 -1.72
C GLU A 217 -8.36 20.02 -2.48
N PRO A 218 -8.37 19.98 -3.83
CA PRO A 218 -7.21 19.63 -4.60
C PRO A 218 -6.09 20.67 -4.39
N PRO A 219 -4.86 20.23 -4.13
CA PRO A 219 -3.72 21.11 -3.95
C PRO A 219 -3.29 21.70 -5.30
N ASP A 220 -2.79 22.93 -5.28
CA ASP A 220 -2.20 23.60 -6.44
C ASP A 220 -0.76 24.08 -6.17
N GLY A 221 -0.11 24.61 -7.20
CA GLY A 221 1.19 25.27 -7.03
C GLY A 221 2.35 24.33 -6.72
N LYS A 222 3.14 24.71 -5.70
CA LYS A 222 4.45 24.12 -5.37
C LYS A 222 4.31 22.76 -4.70
N ASP A 223 3.42 22.63 -3.73
CA ASP A 223 3.31 21.42 -2.90
C ASP A 223 2.96 20.18 -3.75
N LEU A 224 2.09 20.35 -4.76
CA LEU A 224 1.77 19.29 -5.70
C LEU A 224 2.98 18.86 -6.56
N ARG A 225 3.87 19.79 -6.93
CA ARG A 225 5.09 19.44 -7.67
C ARG A 225 6.05 18.65 -6.78
N ASP A 226 6.27 19.12 -5.56
CA ASP A 226 7.17 18.49 -4.59
C ASP A 226 6.68 17.06 -4.25
N ALA A 227 5.38 16.87 -4.02
CA ALA A 227 4.80 15.55 -3.77
C ALA A 227 4.94 14.60 -4.97
N ARG A 228 4.77 15.09 -6.19
CA ARG A 228 4.97 14.28 -7.41
C ARG A 228 6.43 13.88 -7.61
N GLU A 229 7.35 14.82 -7.39
CA GLU A 229 8.78 14.55 -7.47
C GLU A 229 9.20 13.51 -6.43
N PHE A 230 8.77 13.67 -5.18
CA PHE A 230 8.99 12.70 -4.12
C PHE A 230 8.49 11.29 -4.49
N ILE A 231 7.25 11.18 -5.00
CA ILE A 231 6.68 9.88 -5.40
C ILE A 231 7.47 9.25 -6.56
N ARG A 232 7.94 10.05 -7.51
CA ARG A 232 8.79 9.60 -8.62
C ARG A 232 10.17 9.12 -8.15
N GLU A 233 10.82 9.84 -7.24
CA GLU A 233 12.09 9.41 -6.65
C GLU A 233 11.93 8.13 -5.84
N LYS A 234 10.85 8.04 -5.05
CA LYS A 234 10.45 6.83 -4.33
C LYS A 234 10.23 5.66 -5.27
N GLU A 235 9.59 5.88 -6.42
CA GLU A 235 9.40 4.86 -7.47
C GLU A 235 10.73 4.36 -8.01
N ASN A 236 11.60 5.27 -8.43
CA ASN A 236 12.93 4.93 -8.94
C ASN A 236 13.74 4.11 -7.92
N LEU A 237 13.72 4.54 -6.65
CA LEU A 237 14.37 3.79 -5.57
C LEU A 237 13.74 2.41 -5.38
N THR A 238 12.41 2.31 -5.38
CA THR A 238 11.68 1.04 -5.26
C THR A 238 12.07 0.09 -6.40
N ILE A 239 12.05 0.56 -7.66
CA ILE A 239 12.43 -0.23 -8.84
C ILE A 239 13.87 -0.71 -8.70
N LYS A 240 14.81 0.19 -8.41
CA LYS A 240 16.24 -0.13 -8.24
C LYS A 240 16.44 -1.24 -7.19
N LEU A 241 15.87 -1.06 -5.99
CA LEU A 241 16.01 -2.04 -4.91
C LEU A 241 15.29 -3.34 -5.24
N THR A 242 14.15 -3.30 -5.92
CA THR A 242 13.42 -4.50 -6.32
C THR A 242 14.24 -5.32 -7.32
N LEU A 243 14.92 -4.67 -8.27
CA LEU A 243 15.84 -5.34 -9.20
C LEU A 243 17.06 -5.92 -8.47
N GLU A 244 17.61 -5.18 -7.50
CA GLU A 244 18.79 -5.59 -6.75
C GLU A 244 18.52 -6.82 -5.88
N TYR A 245 17.47 -6.77 -5.04
CA TYR A 245 17.12 -7.85 -4.12
C TYR A 245 16.27 -8.96 -4.78
N GLY A 246 15.65 -8.68 -5.91
CA GLY A 246 14.86 -9.63 -6.68
C GLY A 246 15.67 -10.53 -7.62
N ARG A 247 16.96 -10.25 -7.79
CA ARG A 247 17.88 -11.02 -8.66
C ARG A 247 18.95 -11.78 -7.88
N LYS A 248 18.93 -11.73 -6.55
CA LYS A 248 19.84 -12.54 -5.76
C LYS A 248 19.47 -14.01 -5.91
N GLU A 249 20.46 -14.89 -5.95
CA GLU A 249 20.16 -16.31 -5.89
C GLU A 249 19.52 -16.60 -4.53
N PRO A 250 18.36 -17.27 -4.48
CA PRO A 250 17.78 -17.68 -3.21
C PRO A 250 18.80 -18.56 -2.49
N HIS A 251 19.00 -18.37 -1.18
CA HIS A 251 19.69 -19.39 -0.41
C HIS A 251 18.77 -20.62 -0.34
N LEU A 252 18.83 -21.47 -1.36
CA LEU A 252 18.30 -22.81 -1.29
C LEU A 252 19.11 -23.49 -0.19
N LYS A 253 18.56 -23.53 1.03
CA LYS A 253 18.99 -24.51 2.03
C LYS A 253 19.01 -25.82 1.28
N ARG A 254 20.19 -26.42 1.10
CA ARG A 254 20.30 -27.79 0.62
C ARG A 254 19.33 -28.57 1.49
N PHE A 255 18.26 -29.08 0.89
CA PHE A 255 17.52 -30.16 1.53
C PHE A 255 18.56 -31.27 1.61
N ASP A 256 19.12 -31.48 2.81
CA ASP A 256 19.81 -32.71 3.11
C ASP A 256 18.79 -33.81 2.84
N ARG A 257 18.91 -34.43 1.66
CA ARG A 257 18.07 -35.58 1.32
C ARG A 257 18.37 -36.60 2.41
N PRO A 258 17.37 -37.08 3.17
CA PRO A 258 17.61 -38.23 4.03
C PRO A 258 18.15 -39.35 3.14
N PRO A 259 19.19 -40.09 3.57
CA PRO A 259 19.74 -41.17 2.78
C PRO A 259 18.60 -42.13 2.42
N LEU A 260 18.56 -42.54 1.15
CA LEU A 260 17.59 -43.53 0.70
C LEU A 260 17.76 -44.79 1.55
N PRO A 261 16.67 -45.40 2.04
CA PRO A 261 16.76 -46.67 2.75
C PRO A 261 17.37 -47.71 1.79
N VAL A 262 18.43 -48.36 2.27
CA VAL A 262 19.11 -49.49 1.62
C VAL A 262 18.21 -50.71 1.67
#